data_AF-X0YJW0-F1
#
_entry.id   AF-X0YJW0-F1
#
_cell.length_a   1.000
_cell.length_b   1.000
_cell.length_c   1.000
_cell.angle_alpha   90.00
_cell.angle_beta   90.00
_cell.angle_gamma   90.00
#
_symmetry.space_group_name_H-M   'P 1'
#
loop_
_entity.id
_entity.type
_entity.pdbx_description
1 polymer ?
#
loop_
_entity_poly.entity_id
_entity_poly.type
_entity_poly.pdbx_seq_one_letter_code
_entity_poly.pdbx_strand_id
1 'polypeptide(L)'
;KLDFTVRCDKFSIAYYDNGMPKEYRSNLSFLKNSHVIYQGPLLVNHPITVNGIRFYQASYGSIPGGQAYMTIKKGHEQGTTAKVKLKDSFYLKGNDATATIERIEENLMSMGPAVLINVQSPEGNMRFWVFKYIERIKEGIPGLYKKVPKFNPGLFKPYYFKLKKIESKYYTGLQLSRDPGVPIVAAGSFLIIIGFLIAFFSSHKRFWVRVDEQEGKSRISIAASSNRDPVGLERETGNLIRHLKRMI
;
A
#
# COMPACT_ATOMS: atom_id res chain seq x y z
N LYS A 1 12.09 -8.80 14.24
CA LYS A 1 12.08 -9.75 13.10
C LYS A 1 10.74 -10.47 13.11
N LEU A 2 10.07 -10.62 11.98
CA LEU A 2 8.81 -11.38 11.92
C LEU A 2 9.09 -12.87 12.13
N ASP A 3 8.15 -13.60 12.73
CA ASP A 3 8.19 -15.05 12.89
C ASP A 3 7.55 -15.80 11.70
N PHE A 4 7.15 -15.06 10.66
CA PHE A 4 6.61 -15.56 9.41
C PHE A 4 7.20 -14.78 8.22
N THR A 5 7.03 -15.33 7.02
CA THR A 5 7.43 -14.75 5.74
C THR A 5 6.21 -14.28 4.99
N VAL A 6 6.33 -13.21 4.20
CA VAL A 6 5.27 -12.74 3.30
C VAL A 6 5.74 -12.93 1.87
N ARG A 7 4.92 -13.58 1.05
CA ARG A 7 5.16 -13.78 -0.38
C ARG A 7 4.07 -13.07 -1.17
N CYS A 8 4.48 -12.27 -2.15
CA CYS A 8 3.56 -11.76 -3.17
C CYS A 8 3.41 -12.83 -4.25
N ASP A 9 2.25 -13.46 -4.32
CA ASP A 9 1.94 -14.47 -5.34
C ASP A 9 1.64 -13.80 -6.69
N LYS A 10 0.98 -12.64 -6.66
CA LYS A 10 0.65 -11.86 -7.86
C LYS A 10 0.39 -10.40 -7.52
N PHE A 11 0.91 -9.50 -8.35
CA PHE A 11 0.50 -8.11 -8.38
C PHE A 11 -0.23 -7.82 -9.70
N SER A 12 -1.33 -7.07 -9.62
CA SER A 12 -2.10 -6.65 -10.80
C SER A 12 -2.66 -5.24 -10.63
N ILE A 13 -2.76 -4.53 -11.75
CA ILE A 13 -3.40 -3.22 -11.85
C ILE A 13 -4.62 -3.37 -12.77
N ALA A 14 -5.80 -3.03 -12.27
CA ALA A 14 -6.99 -2.85 -13.11
C ALA A 14 -7.08 -1.38 -13.52
N TYR A 15 -7.55 -1.11 -14.73
CA TYR A 15 -7.76 0.24 -15.25
C TYR A 15 -9.24 0.42 -15.61
N TYR A 16 -9.73 1.65 -15.50
CA TYR A 16 -10.98 2.06 -16.13
C TYR A 16 -10.80 2.20 -17.64
N ASP A 17 -11.90 2.28 -18.39
CA ASP A 17 -11.86 2.44 -19.85
C ASP A 17 -11.14 3.71 -20.31
N ASN A 18 -11.13 4.74 -19.45
CA ASN A 18 -10.40 5.99 -19.65
C ASN A 18 -8.88 5.88 -19.39
N GLY A 19 -8.38 4.69 -19.05
CA GLY A 19 -6.96 4.43 -18.78
C GLY A 19 -6.49 4.81 -17.37
N MET A 20 -7.35 5.34 -16.50
CA MET A 20 -6.99 5.61 -15.10
C MET A 20 -6.90 4.31 -14.30
N PRO A 21 -5.91 4.16 -13.41
CA PRO A 21 -5.84 3.01 -12.49
C PRO A 21 -7.10 2.94 -11.61
N LYS A 22 -7.78 1.79 -11.67
CA LYS A 22 -8.97 1.46 -10.89
C LYS A 22 -8.62 0.75 -9.59
N GLU A 23 -7.70 -0.20 -9.66
CA GLU A 23 -7.34 -1.04 -8.52
C GLU A 23 -5.89 -1.45 -8.62
N TYR A 24 -5.18 -1.39 -7.49
CA TYR A 24 -3.87 -2.00 -7.33
C TYR A 24 -4.00 -3.14 -6.32
N ARG A 25 -3.81 -4.38 -6.78
CA ARG A 25 -4.05 -5.58 -5.99
C ARG A 25 -2.79 -6.42 -5.87
N SER A 26 -2.44 -6.74 -4.63
CA SER A 26 -1.39 -7.70 -4.28
C SER A 26 -2.02 -8.94 -3.64
N ASN A 27 -1.96 -10.09 -4.29
CA ASN A 27 -2.34 -11.36 -3.67
C ASN A 27 -1.16 -11.85 -2.84
N LEU A 28 -1.34 -11.90 -1.52
CA LEU A 28 -0.29 -12.21 -0.57
C LEU A 28 -0.56 -13.55 0.14
N SER A 29 0.48 -14.34 0.27
CA SER A 29 0.55 -15.50 1.15
C SER A 29 1.47 -15.20 2.33
N PHE A 30 0.99 -15.47 3.54
CA PHE A 30 1.74 -15.37 4.78
C PHE A 30 2.12 -16.79 5.21
N LEU A 31 3.41 -17.06 5.40
CA LEU A 31 3.92 -18.41 5.62
C LEU A 31 4.71 -18.51 6.92
N LYS A 32 4.42 -19.52 7.74
CA LYS A 32 5.20 -19.89 8.92
C LYS A 32 5.67 -21.33 8.76
N ASN A 33 6.98 -21.57 8.84
CA ASN A 33 7.58 -22.89 8.57
C ASN A 33 7.11 -23.49 7.23
N SER A 34 7.12 -22.69 6.17
CA SER A 34 6.66 -23.04 4.81
C SER A 34 5.17 -23.38 4.65
N HIS A 35 4.37 -23.30 5.71
CA HIS A 35 2.91 -23.48 5.66
C HIS A 35 2.20 -22.14 5.57
N VAL A 36 1.21 -22.03 4.69
CA VAL A 36 0.39 -20.82 4.55
C VAL A 36 -0.51 -20.69 5.77
N ILE A 37 -0.30 -19.63 6.56
CA ILE A 37 -1.12 -19.29 7.74
C ILE A 37 -2.26 -18.34 7.40
N TYR A 38 -2.11 -17.56 6.34
CA TYR A 38 -3.13 -16.65 5.83
C TYR A 38 -2.85 -16.36 4.35
N GLN A 39 -3.90 -16.23 3.55
CA GLN A 39 -3.81 -15.80 2.17
C GLN A 39 -4.93 -14.82 1.86
N GLY A 40 -4.62 -13.72 1.17
CA GLY A 40 -5.65 -12.74 0.83
C GLY A 40 -5.15 -11.60 -0.06
N PRO A 41 -6.09 -10.84 -0.65
CA PRO A 41 -5.76 -9.67 -1.43
C PRO A 41 -5.50 -8.46 -0.54
N LEU A 42 -4.37 -7.79 -0.74
CA LEU A 42 -4.05 -6.49 -0.19
C LEU A 42 -4.35 -5.44 -1.25
N LEU A 43 -5.17 -4.44 -0.92
CA LEU A 43 -5.52 -3.34 -1.82
C LEU A 43 -5.07 -2.01 -1.20
N VAL A 44 -4.99 -0.96 -2.03
CA VAL A 44 -4.79 0.41 -1.54
C VAL A 44 -5.93 0.77 -0.59
N ASN A 45 -5.60 1.36 0.56
CA ASN A 45 -6.52 1.72 1.65
C ASN A 45 -7.29 0.56 2.31
N HIS A 46 -7.03 -0.69 1.94
CA HIS A 46 -7.62 -1.87 2.58
C HIS A 46 -6.51 -2.76 3.15
N PRO A 47 -5.99 -2.44 4.35
CA PRO A 47 -4.90 -3.19 4.96
C PRO A 47 -5.35 -4.58 5.40
N ILE A 48 -4.41 -5.52 5.42
CA ILE A 48 -4.60 -6.86 6.00
C ILE A 48 -3.94 -6.88 7.37
N THR A 49 -4.59 -7.51 8.36
CA THR A 49 -3.98 -7.76 9.66
C THR A 49 -3.66 -9.25 9.83
N VAL A 50 -2.40 -9.58 10.11
CA VAL A 50 -1.95 -10.96 10.41
C VAL A 50 -1.11 -10.92 11.67
N ASN A 51 -1.43 -11.75 12.66
CA ASN A 51 -0.73 -11.82 13.96
C ASN A 51 -0.56 -10.44 14.64
N GLY A 52 -1.59 -9.59 14.58
CA GLY A 52 -1.57 -8.24 15.19
C GLY A 52 -0.70 -7.22 14.45
N ILE A 53 -0.21 -7.55 13.24
CA ILE A 53 0.55 -6.64 12.38
C ILE A 53 -0.31 -6.25 11.20
N ARG A 54 -0.48 -4.95 10.97
CA ARG A 54 -1.17 -4.39 9.81
C ARG A 54 -0.20 -4.22 8.66
N PHE A 55 -0.59 -4.72 7.50
CA PHE A 55 0.12 -4.63 6.24
C PHE A 55 -0.60 -3.66 5.32
N TYR A 56 0.12 -2.66 4.85
CA TYR A 56 -0.37 -1.66 3.91
C TYR A 56 0.40 -1.78 2.60
N GLN A 57 -0.29 -1.52 1.50
CA GLN A 57 0.36 -1.38 0.21
C GLN A 57 0.92 0.04 0.10
N ALA A 58 2.25 0.17 0.14
CA ALA A 58 2.94 1.46 0.20
C ALA A 58 3.47 1.90 -1.17
N SER A 59 3.93 0.95 -1.98
CA SER A 59 4.47 1.25 -3.31
C SER A 59 4.31 0.06 -4.26
N TYR A 60 4.61 0.30 -5.52
CA TYR A 60 4.74 -0.73 -6.53
C TYR A 60 5.77 -0.29 -7.58
N GLY A 61 6.22 -1.23 -8.38
CA GLY A 61 7.04 -0.94 -9.54
C GLY A 61 7.14 -2.16 -10.42
N SER A 62 7.88 -2.01 -11.51
CA SER A 62 8.21 -3.09 -12.42
C SER A 62 9.72 -3.31 -12.42
N ILE A 63 10.11 -4.57 -12.41
CA ILE A 63 11.47 -5.00 -12.67
C ILE A 63 11.42 -5.66 -14.05
N PRO A 64 12.36 -5.34 -14.95
CA PRO A 64 12.48 -6.03 -16.21
C PRO A 64 12.51 -7.54 -15.92
N GLY A 65 11.55 -8.30 -16.44
CA GLY A 65 11.45 -9.74 -16.21
C GLY A 65 12.61 -10.53 -16.83
N GLY A 66 13.59 -9.82 -17.40
CA GLY A 66 14.75 -10.34 -18.08
C GLY A 66 14.43 -10.95 -19.44
N GLN A 67 13.21 -10.75 -19.96
CA GLN A 67 12.74 -11.36 -21.21
C GLN A 67 12.03 -10.33 -22.10
N ALA A 68 12.20 -10.45 -23.41
CA ALA A 68 11.60 -9.60 -24.42
C ALA A 68 11.16 -10.43 -25.64
N TYR A 69 10.22 -9.91 -26.41
CA TYR A 69 9.82 -10.46 -27.70
C TYR A 69 10.37 -9.56 -28.79
N MET A 70 11.22 -10.11 -29.63
CA MET A 70 11.90 -9.39 -30.70
C MET A 70 11.57 -10.01 -32.04
N THR A 71 11.23 -9.18 -33.01
CA THR A 71 11.12 -9.57 -34.42
C THR A 71 12.43 -9.25 -35.13
N ILE A 72 13.01 -10.23 -35.80
CA ILE A 72 14.20 -10.07 -36.62
C ILE A 72 13.76 -10.25 -38.08
N LYS A 73 14.10 -9.29 -38.94
CA LYS A 73 13.86 -9.33 -40.38
C LYS A 73 15.19 -9.31 -41.11
N LYS A 74 15.32 -10.10 -42.17
CA LYS A 74 16.47 -10.08 -43.08
C LYS A 74 16.00 -9.58 -44.44
N GLY A 75 16.45 -8.40 -44.86
CA GLY A 75 16.01 -7.78 -46.11
C GLY A 75 14.48 -7.65 -46.19
N HIS A 76 13.89 -8.21 -47.25
CA HIS A 76 12.43 -8.21 -47.48
C HIS A 76 11.71 -9.45 -46.94
N GLU A 77 12.40 -10.35 -46.24
CA GLU A 77 11.80 -11.57 -45.70
C GLU A 77 10.78 -11.28 -44.57
N GLN A 78 9.86 -12.23 -44.38
CA GLN A 78 8.91 -12.16 -43.28
C GLN A 78 9.65 -12.31 -41.94
N GLY A 79 9.39 -11.38 -41.02
CA GLY A 79 10.13 -11.32 -39.77
C GLY A 79 9.79 -12.47 -38.82
N THR A 80 10.82 -13.08 -38.24
CA THR A 80 10.63 -14.11 -37.20
C THR A 80 10.59 -13.45 -35.83
N THR A 81 9.54 -13.72 -35.04
CA THR A 81 9.48 -13.27 -33.65
C THR A 81 10.01 -14.35 -32.72
N ALA A 82 11.03 -13.99 -31.93
CA ALA A 82 11.60 -14.84 -30.91
C ALA A 82 11.42 -14.22 -29.52
N LYS A 83 11.25 -15.09 -28.53
CA LYS A 83 11.36 -14.72 -27.11
C LYS A 83 12.83 -14.79 -26.74
N VAL A 84 13.39 -13.69 -26.27
CA VAL A 84 14.81 -13.56 -25.90
C VAL A 84 14.94 -13.14 -24.45
N LYS A 85 16.01 -13.55 -23.80
CA LYS A 85 16.39 -13.17 -22.45
C LYS A 85 17.71 -12.43 -22.42
N LEU A 86 18.02 -11.82 -21.28
CA LEU A 86 19.34 -11.24 -21.04
C LEU A 86 20.44 -12.30 -21.27
N LYS A 87 21.48 -11.93 -22.01
CA LYS A 87 22.60 -12.79 -22.46
C LYS A 87 22.23 -13.89 -23.46
N ASP A 88 20.99 -13.98 -23.92
CA ASP A 88 20.68 -14.88 -25.04
C ASP A 88 21.42 -14.40 -26.29
N SER A 89 21.92 -15.37 -27.05
CA SER A 89 22.60 -15.13 -28.32
C SER A 89 21.91 -15.92 -29.43
N PHE A 90 21.84 -15.32 -30.62
CA PHE A 90 21.32 -15.98 -31.81
C PHE A 90 22.18 -15.66 -33.02
N TYR A 91 22.35 -16.67 -33.87
CA TYR A 91 23.23 -16.61 -35.03
C TYR A 91 22.49 -16.02 -36.24
N LEU A 92 23.09 -15.02 -36.87
CA LEU A 92 22.59 -14.29 -38.03
C LEU A 92 23.17 -14.90 -39.32
N LYS A 93 22.46 -15.89 -39.88
CA LYS A 93 22.88 -16.65 -41.06
C LYS A 93 23.20 -15.76 -42.27
N GLY A 94 24.42 -15.87 -42.80
CA GLY A 94 24.86 -15.18 -44.02
C GLY A 94 25.91 -14.09 -43.82
N ASN A 95 26.14 -13.61 -42.59
CA ASN A 95 27.21 -12.65 -42.26
C ASN A 95 28.18 -13.19 -41.20
N ASP A 96 28.10 -14.49 -40.86
CA ASP A 96 28.84 -15.12 -39.76
C ASP A 96 28.81 -14.33 -38.45
N ALA A 97 27.66 -13.73 -38.16
CA ALA A 97 27.51 -12.82 -37.04
C ALA A 97 26.66 -13.42 -35.92
N THR A 98 27.01 -13.12 -34.67
CA THR A 98 26.24 -13.50 -33.49
C THR A 98 25.69 -12.25 -32.82
N ALA A 99 24.37 -12.18 -32.67
CA ALA A 99 23.70 -11.11 -31.94
C ALA A 99 23.39 -11.57 -30.51
N THR A 100 23.81 -10.78 -29.53
CA THR A 100 23.63 -11.05 -28.10
C THR A 100 22.84 -9.94 -27.44
N ILE A 101 21.89 -10.30 -26.57
CA ILE A 101 21.11 -9.35 -25.79
C ILE A 101 21.91 -8.92 -24.56
N GLU A 102 22.45 -7.70 -24.57
CA GLU A 102 23.27 -7.20 -23.46
C GLU A 102 22.43 -6.56 -22.34
N ARG A 103 21.37 -5.82 -22.69
CA ARG A 103 20.51 -5.12 -21.72
C ARG A 103 19.07 -5.08 -22.19
N ILE A 104 18.15 -5.10 -21.22
CA ILE A 104 16.71 -4.93 -21.43
C ILE A 104 16.25 -3.84 -20.47
N GLU A 105 15.79 -2.72 -21.00
CA GLU A 105 15.38 -1.53 -20.25
C GLU A 105 13.90 -1.26 -20.49
N GLU A 106 13.11 -1.13 -19.43
CA GLU A 106 11.68 -0.79 -19.54
C GLU A 106 11.47 0.68 -19.92
N ASN A 107 12.39 1.56 -19.52
CA ASN A 107 12.33 2.97 -19.86
C ASN A 107 13.74 3.57 -19.96
N LEU A 108 14.32 3.53 -21.16
CA LEU A 108 15.63 4.12 -21.40
C LEU A 108 15.47 5.62 -21.68
N MET A 109 16.11 6.46 -20.86
CA MET A 109 16.16 7.93 -21.05
C MET A 109 14.77 8.59 -21.17
N SER A 110 13.75 8.05 -20.49
CA SER A 110 12.35 8.50 -20.62
C SER A 110 11.76 8.37 -22.03
N MET A 111 12.39 7.61 -22.92
CA MET A 111 11.94 7.35 -24.30
C MET A 111 11.22 6.00 -24.44
N GLY A 112 11.06 5.27 -23.35
CA GLY A 112 10.32 4.00 -23.29
C GLY A 112 11.19 2.75 -23.45
N PRO A 113 10.55 1.58 -23.70
CA PRO A 113 11.21 0.28 -23.66
C PRO A 113 12.26 0.11 -24.76
N ALA A 114 13.44 -0.40 -24.39
CA ALA A 114 14.56 -0.61 -25.30
C ALA A 114 15.37 -1.87 -24.95
N VAL A 115 15.99 -2.48 -25.96
CA VAL A 115 16.93 -3.59 -25.80
C VAL A 115 18.26 -3.22 -26.44
N LEU A 116 19.37 -3.44 -25.73
CA LEU A 116 20.72 -3.27 -26.27
C LEU A 116 21.15 -4.60 -26.88
N ILE A 117 21.49 -4.56 -28.17
CA ILE A 117 22.03 -5.71 -28.89
C ILE A 117 23.51 -5.44 -29.18
N ASN A 118 24.32 -6.48 -28.98
CA ASN A 118 25.71 -6.56 -29.41
C ASN A 118 25.82 -7.58 -30.54
N VAL A 119 26.15 -7.12 -31.74
CA VAL A 119 26.37 -7.98 -32.92
C VAL A 119 27.86 -8.09 -33.16
N GLN A 120 28.39 -9.29 -33.00
CA GLN A 120 29.78 -9.62 -33.28
C GLN A 120 29.88 -10.36 -34.61
N SER A 121 30.58 -9.78 -35.58
CA SER A 121 30.87 -10.36 -36.89
C SER A 121 32.40 -10.39 -37.13
N PRO A 122 32.88 -11.04 -38.20
CA PRO A 122 34.30 -11.00 -38.57
C PRO A 122 34.82 -9.57 -38.84
N GLU A 123 33.94 -8.68 -39.28
CA GLU A 123 34.24 -7.27 -39.57
C GLU A 123 34.36 -6.40 -38.29
N GLY A 124 33.91 -6.92 -37.14
CA GLY A 124 34.02 -6.25 -35.86
C GLY A 124 32.78 -6.39 -34.98
N ASN A 125 32.73 -5.56 -33.94
CA ASN A 125 31.64 -5.58 -32.97
C ASN A 125 30.79 -4.31 -33.03
N MET A 126 29.47 -4.45 -33.02
CA MET A 126 28.52 -3.35 -33.15
C MET A 126 27.44 -3.41 -32.07
N ARG A 127 27.27 -2.30 -31.34
CA ARG A 127 26.26 -2.15 -30.28
C ARG A 127 25.24 -1.07 -30.62
N PHE A 128 23.96 -1.41 -30.55
CA PHE A 128 22.87 -0.47 -30.79
C PHE A 128 21.60 -0.84 -30.02
N TRP A 129 20.79 0.18 -29.76
CA TRP A 129 19.52 0.10 -29.05
C TRP A 129 18.37 -0.11 -30.03
N VAL A 130 17.48 -1.04 -29.67
CA VAL A 130 16.23 -1.31 -30.38
C VAL A 130 15.07 -0.88 -29.50
N PHE A 131 14.50 0.29 -29.80
CA PHE A 131 13.35 0.83 -29.08
C PHE A 131 12.03 0.25 -29.60
N LYS A 132 11.08 0.00 -28.69
CA LYS A 132 9.71 -0.43 -29.05
C LYS A 132 8.97 0.65 -29.85
N TYR A 133 9.17 1.92 -29.50
CA TYR A 133 8.46 3.07 -30.08
C TYR A 133 9.34 3.94 -30.96
N ILE A 134 10.30 3.33 -31.68
CA ILE A 134 11.31 4.08 -32.44
C ILE A 134 10.72 5.08 -33.44
N GLU A 135 9.57 4.78 -34.06
CA GLU A 135 8.90 5.70 -34.99
C GLU A 135 8.41 6.98 -34.31
N ARG A 136 7.80 6.88 -33.12
CA ARG A 136 7.40 8.06 -32.34
C ARG A 136 8.61 8.90 -31.90
N ILE A 137 9.73 8.25 -31.56
CA ILE A 137 10.96 8.95 -31.19
C ILE A 137 11.52 9.72 -32.41
N LYS A 138 11.44 9.15 -33.61
CA LYS A 138 11.87 9.83 -34.86
C LYS A 138 11.02 11.05 -35.20
N GLU A 139 9.72 11.01 -34.92
CA GLU A 139 8.82 12.17 -35.10
C GLU A 139 9.26 13.35 -34.23
N GLY A 140 9.65 13.09 -32.98
CA GLY A 140 10.17 14.13 -32.06
C GLY A 140 11.59 14.58 -32.36
N ILE A 141 12.41 13.77 -33.05
CA ILE A 141 13.82 14.07 -33.35
C ILE A 141 14.09 13.83 -34.85
N PRO A 142 13.83 14.83 -35.72
CA PRO A 142 14.14 14.73 -37.14
C PRO A 142 15.61 14.39 -37.37
N GLY A 143 15.86 13.39 -38.23
CA GLY A 143 17.20 12.89 -38.52
C GLY A 143 17.83 12.05 -37.39
N LEU A 144 17.02 11.45 -36.50
CA LEU A 144 17.47 10.66 -35.36
C LEU A 144 18.67 9.76 -35.65
N TYR A 145 18.61 8.96 -36.71
CA TYR A 145 19.68 8.00 -37.03
C TYR A 145 20.97 8.63 -37.53
N LYS A 146 20.92 9.86 -38.05
CA LYS A 146 22.14 10.62 -38.39
C LYS A 146 22.79 11.18 -37.14
N LYS A 147 21.98 11.68 -36.20
CA LYS A 147 22.44 12.26 -34.92
C LYS A 147 22.91 11.19 -33.94
N VAL A 148 22.17 10.08 -33.86
CA VAL A 148 22.40 8.96 -32.95
C VAL A 148 22.31 7.63 -33.71
N PRO A 149 23.37 7.24 -34.46
CA PRO A 149 23.37 6.00 -35.25
C PRO A 149 23.07 4.75 -34.43
N LYS A 150 23.47 4.74 -33.15
CA LYS A 150 23.21 3.64 -32.20
C LYS A 150 21.72 3.44 -31.89
N PHE A 151 20.81 4.32 -32.32
CA PHE A 151 19.37 4.13 -32.17
C PHE A 151 18.73 3.53 -33.44
N ASN A 152 19.53 3.29 -34.48
CA ASN A 152 19.05 2.67 -35.71
C ASN A 152 18.88 1.14 -35.49
N PRO A 153 17.65 0.61 -35.47
CA PRO A 153 17.40 -0.82 -35.34
C PRO A 153 17.84 -1.64 -36.57
N GLY A 154 18.18 -1.00 -37.69
CA GLY A 154 18.72 -1.63 -38.89
C GLY A 154 20.19 -1.26 -39.12
N LEU A 155 20.95 -0.98 -38.06
CA LEU A 155 22.35 -0.57 -38.18
C LEU A 155 23.23 -1.68 -38.79
N PHE A 156 22.94 -2.95 -38.46
CA PHE A 156 23.62 -4.11 -39.01
C PHE A 156 22.87 -4.68 -40.23
N LYS A 157 23.26 -4.29 -41.44
CA LYS A 157 22.62 -4.77 -42.68
C LYS A 157 22.96 -6.24 -42.98
N PRO A 158 22.05 -6.99 -43.63
CA PRO A 158 20.71 -6.61 -44.11
C PRO A 158 19.62 -6.81 -43.04
N TYR A 159 19.97 -6.85 -41.75
CA TYR A 159 19.05 -7.16 -40.68
C TYR A 159 18.34 -5.91 -40.15
N TYR A 160 17.09 -6.10 -39.73
CA TYR A 160 16.30 -5.10 -39.03
C TYR A 160 15.65 -5.72 -37.80
N PHE A 161 15.86 -5.09 -36.65
CA PHE A 161 15.40 -5.58 -35.36
C PHE A 161 14.20 -4.76 -34.86
N LYS A 162 13.14 -5.41 -34.38
CA LYS A 162 11.99 -4.71 -33.81
C LYS A 162 11.62 -5.29 -32.46
N LEU A 163 11.57 -4.44 -31.44
CA LEU A 163 11.09 -4.81 -30.12
C LEU A 163 9.55 -4.79 -30.11
N LYS A 164 8.91 -5.94 -29.87
CA LYS A 164 7.44 -6.05 -29.75
C LYS A 164 6.97 -5.76 -28.33
N LYS A 165 7.56 -6.44 -27.33
CA LYS A 165 7.13 -6.37 -25.93
C LYS A 165 8.30 -6.75 -25.01
N ILE A 166 8.35 -6.18 -23.82
CA ILE A 166 9.17 -6.66 -22.70
C ILE A 166 8.23 -7.38 -21.72
N GLU A 167 8.61 -8.57 -21.24
CA GLU A 167 7.94 -9.16 -20.08
C GLU A 167 8.47 -8.44 -18.84
N SER A 168 7.59 -7.68 -18.20
CA SER A 168 7.84 -7.00 -16.94
C SER A 168 7.27 -7.84 -15.80
N LYS A 169 8.01 -7.93 -14.69
CA LYS A 169 7.50 -8.48 -13.43
C LYS A 169 7.21 -7.32 -12.51
N TYR A 170 5.99 -7.24 -12.02
CA TYR A 170 5.66 -6.24 -11.02
C TYR A 170 6.09 -6.69 -9.64
N TYR A 171 6.50 -5.74 -8.81
CA TYR A 171 6.67 -5.89 -7.38
C TYR A 171 5.77 -4.91 -6.64
N THR A 172 5.49 -5.23 -5.37
CA THR A 172 4.79 -4.35 -4.44
C THR A 172 5.66 -4.11 -3.21
N GLY A 173 5.67 -2.87 -2.72
CA GLY A 173 6.25 -2.50 -1.44
C GLY A 173 5.19 -2.52 -0.36
N LEU A 174 5.50 -3.20 0.75
CA LEU A 174 4.62 -3.33 1.90
C LEU A 174 5.14 -2.50 3.06
N GLN A 175 4.25 -1.74 3.71
CA GLN A 175 4.53 -1.08 4.98
C GLN A 175 3.84 -1.83 6.10
N LEU A 176 4.59 -2.06 7.18
CA LEU A 176 4.13 -2.81 8.35
C LEU A 176 3.94 -1.84 9.52
N SER A 177 2.84 -2.00 10.23
CA SER A 177 2.55 -1.27 11.48
C SER A 177 2.07 -2.25 12.54
N ARG A 178 2.54 -2.06 13.78
CA ARG A 178 2.11 -2.81 14.96
C ARG A 178 2.04 -1.84 16.13
N ASP A 179 0.82 -1.58 16.59
CA ASP A 179 0.57 -0.61 17.67
C ASP A 179 -0.02 -1.33 18.89
N PRO A 180 0.81 -1.93 19.77
CA PRO A 180 0.35 -2.65 20.95
C PRO A 180 -0.27 -1.73 22.02
N GLY A 181 -0.08 -0.41 21.90
CA GLY A 181 -0.64 0.58 22.81
C GLY A 181 -2.13 0.88 22.58
N VAL A 182 -2.71 0.49 21.45
CA VAL A 182 -4.12 0.80 21.13
C VAL A 182 -5.09 0.33 22.20
N PRO A 183 -5.01 -0.91 22.74
CA PRO A 183 -5.88 -1.34 23.83
C PRO A 183 -5.70 -0.53 25.11
N ILE A 184 -4.46 -0.13 25.43
CA ILE A 184 -4.14 0.67 26.63
C ILE A 184 -4.75 2.07 26.50
N VAL A 185 -4.56 2.71 25.35
CA VAL A 185 -5.15 4.02 25.05
C VAL A 185 -6.67 3.94 25.09
N ALA A 186 -7.27 2.91 24.48
CA ALA A 186 -8.72 2.70 24.51
C ALA A 186 -9.25 2.50 25.94
N ALA A 187 -8.55 1.74 26.78
CA ALA A 187 -8.90 1.58 28.19
C ALA A 187 -8.81 2.92 28.96
N GLY A 188 -7.77 3.71 28.70
CA GLY A 188 -7.64 5.06 29.26
C GLY A 188 -8.77 6.00 28.83
N SER A 189 -9.10 6.02 27.53
CA SER A 189 -10.23 6.80 27.01
C SER A 189 -11.57 6.36 27.62
N PHE A 190 -11.77 5.05 27.80
CA PHE A 190 -12.96 4.51 28.45
C PHE A 190 -13.05 4.92 29.93
N LEU A 191 -11.94 4.85 30.69
CA LEU A 191 -11.88 5.33 32.07
C LEU A 191 -12.18 6.82 32.18
N ILE A 192 -11.72 7.65 31.24
CA ILE A 192 -12.03 9.07 31.19
C ILE A 192 -13.53 9.29 30.98
N ILE A 193 -14.18 8.55 30.08
CA ILE A 193 -15.63 8.62 29.86
C ILE A 193 -16.39 8.26 31.15
N ILE A 194 -16.00 7.19 31.83
CA ILE A 194 -16.60 6.82 33.13
C ILE A 194 -16.38 7.91 34.18
N GLY A 195 -15.16 8.44 34.27
CA GLY A 195 -14.82 9.52 35.20
C GLY A 195 -15.70 10.75 34.96
N PHE A 196 -15.93 11.12 33.71
CA PHE A 196 -16.88 12.18 33.38
C PHE A 196 -18.32 11.83 33.78
N LEU A 197 -18.79 10.61 33.50
CA LEU A 197 -20.13 10.20 33.93
C LEU A 197 -20.30 10.30 35.45
N ILE A 198 -19.35 9.81 36.23
CA ILE A 198 -19.38 9.94 37.69
C ILE A 198 -19.35 11.42 38.09
N ALA A 199 -18.43 12.20 37.52
CA ALA A 199 -18.28 13.60 37.85
C ALA A 199 -19.52 14.44 37.49
N PHE A 200 -20.25 14.11 36.42
CA PHE A 200 -21.46 14.82 35.98
C PHE A 200 -22.73 14.36 36.71
N PHE A 201 -22.89 13.05 36.92
CA PHE A 201 -24.12 12.47 37.50
C PHE A 201 -24.07 12.32 39.03
N SER A 202 -22.89 12.42 39.66
CA SER A 202 -22.80 12.45 41.13
C SER A 202 -23.25 13.81 41.66
N SER A 203 -24.48 13.86 42.18
CA SER A 203 -25.00 15.01 42.91
C SER A 203 -24.64 14.86 44.39
N HIS A 204 -23.66 15.63 44.86
CA HIS A 204 -23.38 15.68 46.30
C HIS A 204 -24.55 16.37 47.01
N LYS A 205 -25.17 15.63 47.94
CA LYS A 205 -26.19 16.13 48.86
C LYS A 205 -25.54 16.32 50.22
N ARG A 206 -25.73 17.49 50.83
CA ARG A 206 -25.27 17.79 52.19
C ARG A 206 -26.50 18.06 53.06
N PHE A 207 -26.55 17.43 54.22
CA PHE A 207 -27.57 17.64 55.22
C PHE A 207 -26.92 18.18 56.49
N TRP A 208 -27.55 19.18 57.10
CA TRP A 208 -27.21 19.72 58.40
C TRP A 208 -28.41 19.55 59.31
N VAL A 209 -28.19 18.98 60.49
CA VAL A 209 -29.21 18.82 61.52
C VAL A 209 -28.76 19.61 62.74
N ARG A 210 -29.61 20.52 63.22
CA ARG A 210 -29.42 21.24 64.47
C ARG A 210 -30.52 20.83 65.44
N VAL A 211 -30.14 20.50 66.66
CA VAL A 211 -31.07 20.17 67.74
C VAL A 211 -30.88 21.19 68.85
N ASP A 212 -31.90 21.97 69.12
CA ASP A 212 -31.92 23.00 70.16
C ASP A 212 -33.09 22.71 71.13
N GLU A 213 -33.01 23.16 72.37
CA GLU A 213 -34.11 23.06 73.33
C GLU A 213 -34.87 24.39 73.41
N GLN A 214 -36.19 24.35 73.26
CA GLN A 214 -37.08 25.50 73.44
C GLN A 214 -38.27 25.11 74.30
N GLU A 215 -38.49 25.85 75.39
CA GLU A 215 -39.66 25.69 76.28
C GLU A 215 -39.90 24.25 76.77
N GLY A 216 -38.82 23.54 77.14
CA GLY A 216 -38.89 22.14 77.61
C GLY A 216 -39.20 21.11 76.52
N LYS A 217 -39.10 21.50 75.24
CA LYS A 217 -39.24 20.61 74.07
C LYS A 217 -37.99 20.69 73.20
N SER A 218 -37.62 19.56 72.60
CA SER A 218 -36.52 19.52 71.61
C SER A 218 -37.01 19.99 70.25
N ARG A 219 -36.36 21.02 69.69
CA ARG A 219 -36.56 21.50 68.33
C ARG A 219 -35.46 20.98 67.42
N ILE A 220 -35.86 20.18 66.43
CA ILE A 220 -34.95 19.67 65.39
C ILE A 220 -35.14 20.49 64.11
N SER A 221 -34.08 21.15 63.67
CA SER A 221 -34.03 21.90 62.40
C SER A 221 -33.14 21.17 61.41
N ILE A 222 -33.63 20.96 60.18
CA ILE A 222 -32.90 20.27 59.12
C ILE A 222 -32.73 21.23 57.95
N ALA A 223 -31.50 21.40 57.48
CA ALA A 223 -31.17 22.12 56.26
C ALA A 223 -30.46 21.18 55.29
N ALA A 224 -30.70 21.34 54.00
CA ALA A 224 -30.09 20.51 52.98
C ALA A 224 -29.63 21.36 51.79
N SER A 225 -28.54 20.96 51.14
CA SER A 225 -28.06 21.55 49.89
C SER A 225 -27.63 20.47 48.91
N SER A 226 -27.96 20.66 47.63
CA SER A 226 -27.55 19.80 46.54
C SER A 226 -27.02 20.66 45.40
N ASN A 227 -25.94 20.20 44.77
CA ASN A 227 -25.35 20.92 43.64
C ASN A 227 -26.17 20.72 42.34
N ARG A 228 -26.84 19.56 42.17
CA ARG A 228 -27.41 19.17 40.87
C ARG A 228 -28.78 18.47 40.90
N ASP A 229 -29.35 18.25 42.08
CA ASP A 229 -30.68 17.62 42.24
C ASP A 229 -31.51 18.27 43.36
N PRO A 230 -31.99 19.52 43.18
CA PRO A 230 -32.78 20.21 44.18
C PRO A 230 -34.15 19.55 44.43
N VAL A 231 -34.77 18.99 43.39
CA VAL A 231 -36.11 18.36 43.47
C VAL A 231 -36.06 17.01 44.21
N GLY A 232 -35.05 16.18 43.93
CA GLY A 232 -34.83 14.93 44.68
C GLY A 232 -34.42 15.18 46.12
N LEU A 233 -33.63 16.23 46.38
CA LEU A 233 -33.27 16.65 47.73
C LEU A 233 -34.50 17.07 48.55
N GLU A 234 -35.43 17.82 47.97
CA GLU A 234 -36.65 18.25 48.66
C GLU A 234 -37.52 17.03 49.05
N ARG A 235 -37.66 16.06 48.14
CA ARG A 235 -38.37 14.79 48.41
C ARG A 235 -37.73 13.99 49.54
N GLU A 236 -36.41 13.82 49.53
CA GLU A 236 -35.68 13.13 50.60
C GLU A 236 -35.78 13.84 51.94
N THR A 237 -35.61 15.17 51.95
CA THR A 237 -35.74 16.00 53.16
C THR A 237 -37.14 15.89 53.75
N GLY A 238 -38.18 15.93 52.92
CA GLY A 238 -39.57 15.74 53.35
C GLY A 238 -39.83 14.34 53.93
N ASN A 239 -39.24 13.30 53.34
CA ASN A 239 -39.33 11.93 53.87
C ASN A 239 -38.61 11.76 55.22
N LEU A 240 -37.46 12.40 55.39
CA LEU A 240 -36.70 12.43 56.65
C LEU A 240 -37.50 13.13 57.76
N ILE A 241 -38.06 14.32 57.47
CA ILE A 241 -38.92 15.04 58.42
C ILE A 241 -40.12 14.19 58.82
N ARG A 242 -40.73 13.48 57.86
CA ARG A 242 -41.90 12.61 58.13
C ARG A 242 -41.54 11.41 59.01
N HIS A 243 -40.37 10.79 58.82
CA HIS A 243 -39.91 9.70 59.68
C HIS A 243 -39.59 10.19 61.10
N LEU A 244 -38.90 11.32 61.24
CA LEU A 244 -38.58 11.89 62.54
C LEU A 244 -39.84 12.27 63.33
N LYS A 245 -40.86 12.82 62.66
CA LYS A 245 -42.17 13.09 63.26
C LYS A 245 -42.95 11.84 63.69
N ARG A 246 -42.57 10.65 63.22
CA ARG A 246 -43.21 9.38 63.62
C ARG A 246 -42.50 8.66 64.76
N MET A 247 -41.22 8.99 65.02
CA MET A 247 -40.43 8.35 66.09
C MET A 247 -40.50 9.11 67.42
N ILE A 248 -40.99 10.34 67.39
CA ILE A 248 -41.25 11.21 68.55
C ILE A 248 -42.75 11.27 68.76
#